data_AF-A0A0D0RUC5-F1
#
_entry.id   AF-A0A0D0RUC5-F1
#
_cell.length_a   1.000
_cell.length_b   1.000
_cell.length_c   1.000
_cell.angle_alpha   90.00
_cell.angle_beta   90.00
_cell.angle_gamma   90.00
#
_symmetry.space_group_name_H-M   'P 1'
#
loop_
_entity.id
_entity.type
_entity.pdbx_description
1 polymer ?
#
loop_
_entity_poly.entity_id
_entity_poly.type
_entity_poly.pdbx_seq_one_letter_code
_entity_poly.pdbx_strand_id
1 'polypeptide(L)'
;MVKTRSQVYIYILSLFSFFLGSVVFHSYFHLPTVEEWVWIYFLAITAFFLTYFEIQVVENKNTFSMDSAIFLAAALHFGPSVAIWSFLLFSLVRIIYHRHIPLWAHLLNFSMYLLMMVACE
;
A
#
# COMPACT_ATOMS: atom_id res chain seq x y z
N MET A 1 -23.39 -7.82 4.97
CA MET A 1 -23.17 -8.30 6.36
C MET A 1 -21.95 -9.22 6.35
N VAL A 2 -20.74 -8.65 6.35
CA VAL A 2 -19.48 -9.42 6.39
C VAL A 2 -19.30 -9.89 7.83
N LYS A 3 -19.87 -11.07 8.13
CA LYS A 3 -20.07 -11.60 9.49
C LYS A 3 -18.74 -12.09 10.07
N THR A 4 -18.00 -11.23 10.77
CA THR A 4 -16.93 -11.52 11.76
C THR A 4 -15.72 -12.35 11.30
N ARG A 5 -15.92 -13.51 10.67
CA ARG A 5 -14.88 -14.42 10.18
C ARG A 5 -13.96 -13.78 9.15
N SER A 6 -14.50 -13.05 8.17
CA SER A 6 -13.68 -12.35 7.16
C SER A 6 -12.84 -11.24 7.79
N GLN A 7 -13.34 -10.56 8.82
CA GLN A 7 -12.58 -9.53 9.54
C GLN A 7 -11.45 -10.17 10.35
N VAL A 8 -11.70 -11.29 11.03
CA VAL A 8 -10.66 -12.07 11.71
C VAL A 8 -9.55 -12.48 10.73
N TYR A 9 -9.91 -12.98 9.54
CA TYR A 9 -8.95 -13.29 8.50
C TYR A 9 -8.11 -12.07 8.10
N ILE A 10 -8.75 -10.91 7.86
CA ILE A 10 -8.05 -9.67 7.53
C ILE A 10 -7.06 -9.31 8.65
N TYR A 11 -7.47 -9.34 9.92
CA TYR A 11 -6.57 -9.02 11.03
C TYR A 11 -5.38 -9.98 11.13
N ILE A 12 -5.60 -11.29 10.95
CA ILE A 12 -4.53 -12.29 10.94
C ILE A 12 -3.57 -12.02 9.78
N LEU A 13 -4.09 -11.77 8.57
CA LEU A 13 -3.30 -11.43 7.39
C LEU A 13 -2.49 -10.15 7.59
N SER A 14 -3.08 -9.16 8.27
CA SER A 14 -2.43 -7.89 8.59
C SER A 14 -1.30 -8.05 9.58
N LEU A 15 -1.52 -8.87 10.62
CA LEU A 15 -0.46 -9.18 11.58
C LEU A 15 0.67 -9.97 10.93
N PHE A 16 0.34 -10.95 10.08
CA PHE A 16 1.31 -11.75 9.35
C PHE A 16 2.15 -10.92 8.37
N SER A 17 1.49 -10.10 7.55
CA SER A 17 2.15 -9.21 6.59
C SER A 17 3.02 -8.17 7.29
N PHE A 18 2.55 -7.59 8.40
CA PHE A 18 3.35 -6.66 9.20
C PHE A 18 4.58 -7.34 9.81
N PHE A 19 4.42 -8.54 10.37
CA PHE A 19 5.55 -9.30 10.91
C PHE A 19 6.58 -9.60 9.82
N LEU A 20 6.17 -10.16 8.68
CA LEU A 20 7.08 -10.42 7.55
C LEU A 20 7.76 -9.14 7.06
N GLY A 21 6.98 -8.08 6.84
CA GLY A 21 7.51 -6.79 6.41
C GLY A 21 8.52 -6.21 7.40
N SER A 22 8.28 -6.35 8.71
CA SER A 22 9.22 -5.89 9.73
C SER A 22 10.54 -6.66 9.72
N VAL A 23 10.52 -7.95 9.39
CA VAL A 23 11.72 -8.79 9.30
C VAL A 23 12.51 -8.46 8.04
N VAL A 24 11.84 -8.39 6.88
CA VAL A 24 12.49 -8.12 5.58
C VAL A 24 12.99 -6.69 5.48
N PHE A 25 12.21 -5.73 5.98
CA PHE A 25 12.52 -4.31 5.82
C PHE A 25 13.26 -3.67 7.00
N HIS A 26 13.70 -4.45 7.99
CA HIS A 26 14.32 -3.93 9.20
C HIS A 26 15.49 -2.97 8.92
N SER A 27 16.36 -3.32 7.97
CA SER A 27 17.53 -2.52 7.59
C SER A 27 17.23 -1.30 6.71
N TYR A 28 16.02 -1.22 6.13
CA TYR A 28 15.64 -0.18 5.18
C TYR A 28 14.82 0.95 5.83
N PHE A 29 14.48 0.82 7.12
CA PHE A 29 13.84 1.87 7.91
C PHE A 29 14.85 2.92 8.41
N HIS A 30 15.41 3.69 7.48
CA HIS A 30 16.16 4.91 7.79
C HIS A 30 15.36 6.15 7.35
N LEU A 31 15.71 7.31 7.91
CA LEU A 31 15.12 8.57 7.48
C LEU A 31 15.59 8.90 6.06
N PRO A 32 14.67 9.13 5.11
CA PRO A 32 15.05 9.50 3.75
C PRO A 32 15.74 10.86 3.72
N THR A 33 16.63 11.01 2.77
CA THR A 33 17.26 12.28 2.39
C THR A 33 16.23 13.23 1.76
N VAL A 34 16.59 14.51 1.67
CA VAL A 34 15.70 15.54 1.09
C VAL A 34 15.32 15.21 -0.37
N GLU A 35 16.26 14.68 -1.16
CA GLU A 35 16.00 14.28 -2.54
C GLU A 35 15.03 13.09 -2.63
N GLU A 36 15.19 12.09 -1.77
CA GLU A 36 14.27 10.95 -1.69
C GLU A 36 12.87 11.39 -1.26
N TRP A 37 12.74 12.37 -0.37
CA TRP A 37 11.44 12.92 0.01
C TRP A 37 10.67 13.51 -1.18
N VAL A 38 11.35 14.14 -2.14
CA VAL A 38 10.71 14.64 -3.37
C VAL A 38 10.07 13.48 -4.13
N TRP A 39 10.80 12.37 -4.31
CA TRP A 39 10.28 11.17 -4.96
C TRP A 39 9.15 10.52 -4.15
N ILE A 40 9.29 10.42 -2.84
CA ILE A 40 8.27 9.88 -1.93
C ILE A 40 6.94 10.64 -2.08
N TYR A 41 6.99 11.98 -2.09
CA TYR A 41 5.79 12.80 -2.29
C TYR A 41 5.19 12.58 -3.68
N PHE A 42 6.02 12.59 -4.72
CA PHE A 42 5.56 12.40 -6.09
C PHE A 42 4.89 11.04 -6.30
N LEU A 43 5.51 9.97 -5.82
CA LEU A 43 5.00 8.60 -5.91
C LEU A 43 3.71 8.43 -5.10
N ALA A 44 3.65 8.93 -3.87
CA ALA A 44 2.46 8.84 -3.03
C ALA A 44 1.26 9.59 -3.64
N ILE A 45 1.48 10.79 -4.17
CA ILE A 45 0.44 11.59 -4.86
C ILE A 45 -0.01 10.89 -6.14
N THR A 46 0.93 10.35 -6.93
CA THR A 46 0.59 9.61 -8.16
C THR A 46 -0.22 8.36 -7.85
N ALA A 47 0.17 7.59 -6.82
CA ALA A 47 -0.60 6.43 -6.35
C ALA A 47 -1.99 6.83 -5.89
N PHE A 48 -2.11 7.96 -5.17
CA PHE A 48 -3.41 8.50 -4.79
C PHE A 48 -4.28 8.86 -6.00
N PHE A 49 -3.72 9.53 -7.01
CA PHE A 49 -4.47 9.81 -8.25
C PHE A 49 -4.91 8.54 -8.98
N LEU A 50 -4.10 7.49 -9.00
CA LEU A 50 -4.49 6.21 -9.61
C LEU A 50 -5.62 5.49 -8.87
N THR A 51 -5.88 5.83 -7.61
CA THR A 51 -7.10 5.36 -6.93
C THR A 51 -8.37 6.11 -7.35
N TYR A 52 -8.24 7.30 -7.95
CA TYR A 52 -9.38 8.04 -8.49
C TYR A 52 -9.74 7.60 -9.90
N PHE A 53 -8.74 7.26 -10.72
CA PHE A 53 -8.91 6.78 -12.09
C PHE A 53 -8.96 5.25 -12.16
N GLU A 54 -9.93 4.65 -11.47
CA GLU A 54 -10.09 3.20 -11.49
C GLU A 54 -10.49 2.69 -12.88
N ILE A 55 -9.87 1.58 -13.30
CA ILE A 55 -10.16 0.94 -14.57
C ILE A 55 -11.36 0.02 -14.40
N GLN A 56 -12.38 0.23 -15.22
CA GLN A 56 -13.57 -0.62 -15.25
C GLN A 56 -13.28 -1.90 -16.04
N VAL A 57 -13.41 -3.05 -15.37
CA VAL A 57 -13.36 -4.35 -16.02
C VAL A 57 -14.72 -4.62 -16.64
N VAL A 58 -14.80 -4.45 -17.97
CA VAL A 58 -16.03 -4.51 -18.77
C VAL A 58 -16.84 -5.79 -18.50
N GLU A 59 -16.18 -6.92 -18.31
CA GLU A 59 -16.83 -8.23 -18.16
C GLU A 59 -17.45 -8.45 -16.76
N ASN A 60 -16.84 -7.92 -15.70
CA ASN A 60 -17.20 -8.27 -14.31
C ASN A 60 -17.87 -7.15 -13.52
N LYS A 61 -18.09 -5.96 -14.11
CA LYS A 61 -18.58 -4.75 -13.42
C LYS A 61 -17.77 -4.37 -12.17
N ASN A 62 -16.54 -4.89 -12.07
CA ASN A 62 -15.60 -4.57 -11.01
C ASN A 62 -14.66 -3.47 -11.48
N THR A 63 -14.14 -2.73 -10.53
CA THR A 63 -13.07 -1.77 -10.76
C THR A 63 -11.78 -2.26 -10.13
N PHE A 64 -10.65 -1.86 -10.68
CA PHE A 64 -9.36 -2.01 -10.04
C PHE A 64 -8.52 -0.75 -10.23
N SER A 65 -7.69 -0.44 -9.25
CA SER A 65 -6.70 0.63 -9.30
C SER A 65 -5.31 0.08 -9.58
N MET A 66 -4.44 0.93 -10.11
CA MET A 66 -3.04 0.61 -10.44
C MET A 66 -2.04 1.22 -9.45
N ASP A 67 -2.51 1.65 -8.28
CA ASP A 67 -1.71 2.25 -7.22
C ASP A 67 -0.62 1.32 -6.68
N SER A 68 -0.91 0.01 -6.57
CA SER A 68 0.08 -0.99 -6.14
C SER A 68 1.32 -1.07 -7.05
N ALA A 69 1.15 -0.88 -8.36
CA ALA A 69 2.26 -0.93 -9.31
C ALA A 69 3.29 0.18 -9.06
N ILE A 70 2.89 1.32 -8.50
CA ILE A 70 3.80 2.41 -8.16
C ILE A 70 4.74 2.01 -7.04
N PHE A 71 4.25 1.34 -5.99
CA PHE A 71 5.11 0.91 -4.88
C PHE A 71 6.07 -0.20 -5.31
N LEU A 72 5.62 -1.10 -6.18
CA LEU A 72 6.48 -2.12 -6.76
C LEU A 72 7.58 -1.52 -7.65
N ALA A 73 7.22 -0.57 -8.52
CA ALA A 73 8.18 0.16 -9.34
C ALA A 73 9.16 0.98 -8.49
N ALA A 74 8.67 1.58 -7.40
CA ALA A 74 9.50 2.31 -6.46
C ALA A 74 10.53 1.40 -5.78
N ALA A 75 10.12 0.19 -5.35
CA ALA A 75 11.01 -0.78 -4.74
C ALA A 75 12.12 -1.21 -5.71
N LEU A 76 11.77 -1.50 -6.97
CA LEU A 76 12.72 -1.93 -7.99
C LEU A 76 13.67 -0.82 -8.46
N HIS A 77 13.21 0.44 -8.50
CA HIS A 77 13.99 1.54 -9.08
C HIS A 77 14.76 2.36 -8.05
N PHE A 78 14.12 2.73 -6.94
CA PHE A 78 14.69 3.57 -5.90
C PHE A 78 15.12 2.77 -4.66
N GLY A 79 14.70 1.51 -4.57
CA GLY A 79 14.95 0.63 -3.43
C GLY A 79 13.81 0.62 -2.40
N PRO A 80 13.84 -0.35 -1.47
CA PRO A 80 12.77 -0.57 -0.50
C PRO A 80 12.50 0.61 0.43
N SER A 81 13.50 1.43 0.78
CA SER A 81 13.30 2.59 1.66
C SER A 81 12.30 3.59 1.07
N VAL A 82 12.54 4.05 -0.16
CA VAL A 82 11.65 4.99 -0.87
C VAL A 82 10.25 4.38 -1.10
N ALA A 83 10.19 3.09 -1.43
CA ALA A 83 8.93 2.37 -1.62
C ALA A 83 8.07 2.34 -0.34
N ILE A 84 8.67 1.99 0.80
CA ILE A 84 7.96 1.92 2.08
C ILE A 84 7.47 3.29 2.51
N TRP A 85 8.32 4.32 2.43
CA TRP A 85 7.92 5.67 2.84
C TRP A 85 6.82 6.25 1.95
N SER A 86 6.88 6.03 0.63
CA SER A 86 5.81 6.43 -0.29
C SER A 86 4.50 5.68 -0.03
N PHE A 87 4.58 4.37 0.24
CA PHE A 87 3.43 3.54 0.61
C PHE A 87 2.78 3.97 1.92
N LEU A 88 3.58 4.26 2.96
CA LEU A 88 3.08 4.73 4.25
C LEU A 88 2.38 6.08 4.12
N LEU A 89 2.99 7.01 3.39
CA LEU A 89 2.40 8.33 3.13
C LEU A 89 1.08 8.20 2.35
N PHE A 90 1.07 7.42 1.26
CA PHE A 90 -0.13 7.14 0.50
C PHE A 90 -1.24 6.53 1.37
N SER A 91 -0.91 5.53 2.19
CA SER A 91 -1.86 4.87 3.08
C SER A 91 -2.47 5.85 4.08
N LEU A 92 -1.65 6.74 4.65
CA LEU A 92 -2.10 7.81 5.54
C LEU A 92 -3.07 8.76 4.83
N VAL A 93 -2.70 9.28 3.65
CA VAL A 93 -3.54 10.19 2.86
C VAL A 93 -4.87 9.51 2.49
N ARG A 94 -4.81 8.23 2.08
CA ARG A 94 -5.99 7.46 1.68
C ARG A 94 -6.97 7.25 2.83
N ILE A 95 -6.48 6.94 4.04
CA ILE A 95 -7.33 6.82 5.24
C ILE A 95 -7.96 8.17 5.59
N ILE A 96 -7.22 9.27 5.45
CA ILE A 96 -7.72 10.62 5.76
C ILE A 96 -8.79 11.06 4.76
N TYR A 97 -8.61 10.80 3.47
CA TYR A 97 -9.52 11.23 2.41
C TYR A 97 -10.76 10.33 2.30
N HIS A 98 -10.57 9.01 2.34
CA HIS A 98 -11.66 8.03 2.19
C HIS A 98 -12.19 7.57 3.55
N ARG A 99 -12.67 8.51 4.38
CA ARG A 99 -13.21 8.23 5.73
C ARG A 99 -14.44 7.32 5.74
N HIS A 100 -15.19 7.30 4.63
CA HIS A 100 -16.38 6.46 4.49
C HIS A 100 -16.02 4.97 4.28
N ILE A 101 -14.80 4.69 3.83
CA ILE A 101 -14.30 3.32 3.67
C ILE A 101 -13.94 2.80 5.05
N PRO A 102 -14.41 1.60 5.41
CA PRO A 102 -14.12 1.04 6.71
C PRO A 102 -12.64 0.69 6.88
N LEU A 103 -12.11 0.82 8.10
CA LEU A 103 -10.69 0.59 8.41
C LEU A 103 -10.21 -0.81 8.01
N TRP A 104 -11.03 -1.85 8.12
CA TRP A 104 -10.63 -3.20 7.72
C TRP A 104 -10.36 -3.32 6.21
N ALA A 105 -10.99 -2.50 5.37
CA ALA A 105 -10.70 -2.48 3.94
C ALA A 105 -9.37 -1.76 3.65
N HIS A 106 -9.06 -0.68 4.37
CA HIS A 106 -7.73 -0.06 4.33
C HIS A 106 -6.65 -1.04 4.79
N LEU A 107 -6.92 -1.80 5.86
CA LEU A 107 -6.01 -2.78 6.42
C LEU A 107 -5.75 -3.95 5.46
N LEU A 108 -6.77 -4.41 4.74
CA LEU A 108 -6.62 -5.42 3.70
C LEU A 108 -5.70 -4.92 2.57
N ASN A 109 -5.93 -3.71 2.05
CA ASN A 109 -5.09 -3.13 1.00
C ASN A 109 -3.65 -2.94 1.48
N PHE A 110 -3.49 -2.43 2.70
CA PHE A 110 -2.18 -2.28 3.33
C PHE A 110 -1.43 -3.62 3.40
N SER A 111 -2.11 -4.68 3.85
CA SER A 111 -1.53 -6.03 3.95
C SER A 111 -1.09 -6.56 2.60
N MET A 112 -1.92 -6.40 1.57
CA MET A 112 -1.62 -6.88 0.22
C MET A 112 -0.44 -6.12 -0.40
N TYR A 113 -0.37 -4.80 -0.22
CA TYR A 113 0.73 -4.00 -0.78
C TYR A 113 2.04 -4.29 -0.06
N LEU A 114 1.99 -4.48 1.26
CA LEU A 114 3.16 -4.88 2.03
C LEU A 114 3.66 -6.28 1.61
N LEU A 115 2.77 -7.26 1.45
CA LEU A 115 3.14 -8.60 0.98
C LEU A 115 3.72 -8.58 -0.45
N MET A 116 3.15 -7.77 -1.33
CA MET A 116 3.67 -7.59 -2.69
C MET A 116 5.10 -7.03 -2.67
N MET A 117 5.36 -6.02 -1.85
CA MET A 117 6.72 -5.48 -1.70
C MET A 117 7.66 -6.50 -1.06
N VAL A 118 7.23 -7.24 -0.03
CA VAL A 118 8.02 -8.31 0.58
C VAL A 118 8.40 -9.39 -0.43
N ALA A 119 7.48 -9.77 -1.33
CA ALA A 119 7.73 -10.78 -2.34
C ALA A 119 8.62 -10.29 -3.50
N CYS A 120 8.84 -8.98 -3.61
CA CYS A 120 9.71 -8.37 -4.61
C CYS A 120 11.18 -8.37 -4.21
N GLU A 121 11.47 -8.33 -2.91
CA GLU A 121 12.81 -8.43 -2.33
C GLU A 121 13.31 -9.87 -2.28
#